data_AF-A0A9Q0IFJ4-F1
#
_entry.id   AF-A0A9Q0IFJ4-F1
#
_cell.length_a   1.000
_cell.length_b   1.000
_cell.length_c   1.000
_cell.angle_alpha   90.00
_cell.angle_beta   90.00
_cell.angle_gamma   90.00
#
_symmetry.space_group_name_H-M   'P 1'
#
loop_
_entity.id
_entity.type
_entity.pdbx_description
1 polymer ?
#
loop_
_entity_poly.entity_id
_entity_poly.type
_entity_poly.pdbx_seq_one_letter_code
_entity_poly.pdbx_strand_id
1 'polypeptide(L)'
;MEVPLVKCIGEANRELAALASEWRCPVLSNTTDFYIFDLPAGFLRHDDFRWEAADSYIPCKQYTTSHFCSIFNINKQFLPTFATLAGNDCENLRKINWVIFLNGGRRKTYRIARLEGLLNWLRRFQTTKDALRAAMKLMPNVSRQEQTMLLSKVEKATLEYRLPSSSLLGFFTEGAALSLPKEVTWVPVWVCASLAKGDLSGAELDVLLHGRRNLPKPVESGELPSSNLVSQPIRQVLYGLLPALGRSGVEEVDWDGNDFHTVTVQPVVQGATQGCGWTLCPR
;
A
#
# COMPACT_ATOMS: atom_id res chain seq x y z
N MET A 1 17.73 19.15 -2.15
CA MET A 1 17.09 18.95 -0.84
C MET A 1 17.58 17.63 -0.29
N GLU A 2 18.20 17.64 0.89
CA GLU A 2 18.66 16.43 1.59
C GLU A 2 17.55 15.93 2.52
N VAL A 3 16.46 15.41 1.94
CA VAL A 3 15.40 14.75 2.71
C VAL A 3 15.69 13.25 2.72
N PRO A 4 15.92 12.62 3.88
CA PRO A 4 16.11 11.17 3.96
C PRO A 4 14.93 10.43 3.32
N LEU A 5 15.25 9.50 2.43
CA LEU A 5 14.27 8.70 1.69
C LEU A 5 14.46 7.22 2.02
N VAL A 6 13.35 6.52 2.16
CA VAL A 6 13.33 5.07 2.15
C VAL A 6 12.17 4.57 1.27
N LYS A 7 12.43 3.52 0.51
CA LYS A 7 11.42 2.81 -0.27
C LYS A 7 11.14 1.46 0.39
N CYS A 8 9.92 1.29 0.87
CA CYS A 8 9.51 0.06 1.54
C CYS A 8 9.36 -1.10 0.54
N ILE A 9 9.77 -2.30 0.96
CA ILE A 9 9.48 -3.56 0.27
C ILE A 9 8.09 -4.01 0.75
N GLY A 10 7.04 -3.38 0.23
CA GLY A 10 5.64 -3.62 0.62
C GLY A 10 4.89 -2.34 0.98
N GLU A 11 3.85 -2.46 1.81
CA GLU A 11 3.01 -1.33 2.20
C GLU A 11 3.74 -0.34 3.12
N ALA A 12 3.98 0.87 2.59
CA ALA A 12 4.65 1.93 3.34
C ALA A 12 3.78 2.55 4.43
N ASN A 13 2.46 2.43 4.35
CA ASN A 13 1.52 3.12 5.25
C ASN A 13 1.74 2.74 6.72
N ARG A 14 1.96 1.45 7.00
CA ARG A 14 2.19 0.95 8.35
C ARG A 14 3.52 1.43 8.95
N GLU A 15 4.60 1.38 8.18
CA GLU A 15 5.92 1.86 8.64
C GLU A 15 5.89 3.37 8.85
N LEU A 16 5.28 4.12 7.94
CA LEU A 16 5.12 5.57 8.09
C LEU A 16 4.27 5.92 9.32
N ALA A 17 3.19 5.19 9.59
CA ALA A 17 2.37 5.37 10.78
C ALA A 17 3.14 5.08 12.08
N ALA A 18 3.95 4.01 12.08
CA ALA A 18 4.80 3.65 13.20
C ALA A 18 5.87 4.72 13.50
N LEU A 19 6.59 5.19 12.47
CA LEU A 19 7.56 6.29 12.61
C LEU A 19 6.92 7.57 13.15
N ALA A 20 5.78 7.96 12.61
CA ALA A 20 5.06 9.15 13.05
C ALA A 20 4.59 9.05 14.51
N SER A 21 4.21 7.84 14.95
CA SER A 21 3.87 7.56 16.35
C SER A 21 5.09 7.72 17.26
N GLU A 22 6.24 7.16 16.88
CA GLU A 22 7.48 7.23 17.64
C GLU A 22 8.03 8.65 17.74
N TRP A 23 8.01 9.40 16.64
CA TRP A 23 8.44 10.81 16.59
C TRP A 23 7.39 11.79 17.11
N ARG A 24 6.18 11.31 17.41
CA ARG A 24 5.02 12.13 17.82
C ARG A 24 4.76 13.29 16.85
N CYS A 25 4.86 13.02 15.55
CA CYS A 25 4.61 13.99 14.48
C CYS A 25 3.42 13.56 13.61
N PRO A 26 2.72 14.51 12.96
CA PRO A 26 1.61 14.15 12.08
C PRO A 26 2.12 13.45 10.81
N VAL A 27 1.33 12.51 10.30
CA VAL A 27 1.57 11.96 8.95
C VAL A 27 1.03 12.93 7.90
N LEU A 28 1.82 13.23 6.88
CA LEU A 28 1.38 13.93 5.67
C LEU A 28 1.13 12.92 4.54
N SER A 29 -0.12 12.77 4.09
CA SER A 29 -0.49 11.86 3.00
C SER A 29 -1.87 12.21 2.43
N ASN A 30 -2.24 11.65 1.28
CA ASN A 30 -3.62 11.66 0.79
C ASN A 30 -4.29 10.28 0.87
N THR A 31 -3.58 9.26 1.36
CA THR A 31 -4.13 7.92 1.51
C THR A 31 -5.17 7.91 2.63
N THR A 32 -6.30 7.25 2.39
CA THR A 32 -7.41 7.21 3.35
C THR A 32 -7.12 6.30 4.55
N ASP A 33 -6.10 5.45 4.47
CA ASP A 33 -5.75 4.51 5.54
C ASP A 33 -5.33 5.25 6.82
N PHE A 34 -4.76 6.45 6.71
CA PHE A 34 -4.38 7.28 7.86
C PHE A 34 -5.57 7.88 8.64
N TYR A 35 -6.81 7.72 8.15
CA TYR A 35 -7.99 7.97 8.98
C TYR A 35 -8.24 6.88 10.03
N ILE A 36 -7.61 5.70 9.86
CA ILE A 36 -7.85 4.51 10.67
C ILE A 36 -6.74 4.33 11.71
N PHE A 37 -5.49 4.62 11.37
CA PHE A 37 -4.36 4.57 12.30
C PHE A 37 -4.55 5.54 13.48
N ASP A 38 -4.37 5.04 14.71
CA ASP A 38 -4.50 5.85 15.94
C ASP A 38 -3.25 6.69 16.20
N LEU A 39 -2.97 7.63 15.31
CA LEU A 39 -1.77 8.46 15.32
C LEU A 39 -1.82 9.52 16.45
N PRO A 40 -0.82 9.58 17.35
CA PRO A 40 -0.81 10.54 18.47
C PRO A 40 -0.89 12.01 18.05
N ALA A 41 -0.20 12.38 16.98
CA ALA A 41 -0.20 13.73 16.40
C ALA A 41 -1.11 13.86 15.17
N GLY A 42 -1.91 12.83 14.87
CA GLY A 42 -2.90 12.85 13.80
C GLY A 42 -2.33 12.80 12.38
N PHE A 43 -3.21 13.14 11.44
CA PHE A 43 -3.01 13.01 10.00
C PHE A 43 -3.35 14.33 9.31
N LEU A 44 -2.48 14.76 8.41
CA LEU A 44 -2.64 15.95 7.57
C LEU A 44 -2.82 15.50 6.13
N ARG A 45 -3.93 15.92 5.52
CA ARG A 45 -4.12 15.72 4.09
C ARG A 45 -3.38 16.76 3.30
N HIS A 46 -2.59 16.30 2.33
CA HIS A 46 -1.85 17.19 1.44
C HIS A 46 -2.78 18.18 0.71
N ASP A 47 -3.96 17.70 0.29
CA ASP A 47 -4.93 18.55 -0.44
C ASP A 47 -5.65 19.59 0.43
N ASP A 48 -5.55 19.50 1.76
CA ASP A 48 -6.20 20.44 2.68
C ASP A 48 -5.32 21.64 3.04
N PHE A 49 -4.06 21.68 2.58
CA PHE A 49 -3.15 22.80 2.78
C PHE A 49 -3.57 24.00 1.91
N ARG A 50 -3.84 25.13 2.56
CA ARG A 50 -4.24 26.38 1.88
C ARG A 50 -3.03 27.24 1.56
N TRP A 51 -2.25 26.80 0.58
CA TRP A 51 -1.01 27.45 0.14
C TRP A 51 -1.21 28.92 -0.27
N GLU A 52 -2.33 29.24 -0.91
CA GLU A 52 -2.64 30.62 -1.34
C GLU A 52 -2.93 31.56 -0.16
N ALA A 53 -3.31 31.02 0.99
CA ALA A 53 -3.55 31.78 2.22
C ALA A 53 -2.33 31.75 3.15
N ALA A 54 -1.18 31.28 2.66
CA ALA A 54 0.04 31.20 3.44
C ALA A 54 0.63 32.60 3.62
N ASP A 55 0.86 32.95 4.89
CA ASP A 55 1.72 34.06 5.28
C ASP A 55 2.90 33.47 6.06
N SER A 56 2.91 33.60 7.39
CA SER A 56 3.94 32.98 8.25
C SER A 56 3.74 31.46 8.48
N TYR A 57 2.58 30.91 8.13
CA TYR A 57 2.24 29.49 8.23
C TYR A 57 1.22 29.11 7.16
N ILE A 58 1.14 27.81 6.84
CA ILE A 58 0.16 27.28 5.88
C ILE A 58 -0.98 26.65 6.67
N PRO A 59 -2.21 27.19 6.63
CA PRO A 59 -3.34 26.58 7.30
C PRO A 59 -3.70 25.22 6.67
N CYS A 60 -3.96 24.21 7.50
CA CYS A 60 -4.38 22.88 7.06
C CYS A 60 -5.39 22.26 8.04
N LYS A 61 -6.09 21.22 7.62
CA LYS A 61 -6.94 20.40 8.50
C LYS A 61 -6.12 19.25 9.09
N GLN A 62 -6.29 19.06 10.39
CA GLN A 62 -5.76 17.91 11.11
C GLN A 62 -6.87 16.94 11.46
N TYR A 63 -6.63 15.67 11.18
CA TYR A 63 -7.54 14.58 11.48
C TYR A 63 -6.97 13.73 12.61
N THR A 64 -7.83 13.40 13.58
CA THR A 64 -7.51 12.46 14.65
C THR A 64 -8.63 11.43 14.77
N THR A 65 -8.24 10.19 15.07
CA THR A 65 -9.17 9.09 15.40
C THR A 65 -10.05 9.45 16.59
N SER A 66 -9.52 10.17 17.60
CA SER A 66 -10.28 10.63 18.76
C SER A 66 -11.43 11.55 18.35
N HIS A 67 -11.18 12.53 17.48
CA HIS A 67 -12.22 13.42 16.97
C HIS A 67 -13.23 12.66 16.09
N PHE A 68 -12.73 11.78 15.20
CA PHE A 68 -13.58 10.92 14.38
C PHE A 68 -14.52 10.05 15.23
N CYS A 69 -13.98 9.34 16.22
CA CYS A 69 -14.73 8.49 17.14
C CYS A 69 -15.75 9.27 17.96
N SER A 70 -15.41 10.51 18.37
CA SER A 70 -16.33 11.39 19.09
C SER A 70 -17.51 11.82 18.23
N ILE A 71 -17.29 12.23 16.97
CA ILE A 71 -18.34 12.63 16.04
C ILE A 71 -19.32 11.48 15.77
N PHE A 72 -18.80 10.28 15.50
CA PHE A 72 -19.61 9.13 15.09
C PHE A 72 -20.05 8.25 16.26
N ASN A 73 -19.65 8.59 17.49
CA ASN A 73 -19.89 7.81 18.70
C ASN A 73 -19.54 6.32 18.51
N ILE A 74 -18.33 6.06 18.00
CA ILE A 74 -17.83 4.72 17.72
C ILE A 74 -16.55 4.46 18.52
N ASN A 75 -16.43 3.27 19.10
CA ASN A 75 -15.21 2.88 19.81
C ASN A 75 -14.06 2.67 18.81
N LYS A 76 -12.86 3.20 19.12
CA LYS A 76 -11.64 3.07 18.31
C LYS A 76 -11.33 1.63 17.89
N GLN A 77 -11.67 0.63 18.71
CA GLN A 77 -11.47 -0.79 18.39
C GLN A 77 -12.17 -1.25 17.10
N PHE A 78 -13.20 -0.52 16.66
CA PHE A 78 -13.95 -0.84 15.45
C PHE A 78 -13.38 -0.19 14.19
N LEU A 79 -12.38 0.69 14.28
CA LEU A 79 -11.82 1.36 13.10
C LEU A 79 -11.22 0.38 12.07
N PRO A 80 -10.46 -0.67 12.47
CA PRO A 80 -10.01 -1.69 11.52
C PRO A 80 -11.17 -2.45 10.87
N THR A 81 -12.21 -2.77 11.65
CA THR A 81 -13.42 -3.42 11.13
C THR A 81 -14.19 -2.52 10.17
N PHE A 82 -14.30 -1.23 10.49
CA PHE A 82 -14.87 -0.22 9.62
C PHE A 82 -14.10 -0.15 8.30
N ALA A 83 -12.76 -0.08 8.35
CA ALA A 83 -11.92 -0.08 7.16
C ALA A 83 -12.16 -1.33 6.28
N THR A 84 -12.20 -2.52 6.88
CA THR A 84 -12.46 -3.76 6.15
C THR A 84 -13.86 -3.81 5.52
N LEU A 85 -14.90 -3.38 6.25
CA LEU A 85 -16.29 -3.41 5.76
C LEU A 85 -16.63 -2.27 4.79
N ALA A 86 -15.98 -1.13 4.93
CA ALA A 86 -16.03 -0.01 4.01
C ALA A 86 -15.26 -0.31 2.71
N GLY A 87 -14.21 -1.12 2.84
CA GLY A 87 -13.32 -1.57 1.78
C GLY A 87 -14.05 -2.27 0.64
N ASN A 88 -13.37 -2.31 -0.50
CA ASN A 88 -13.94 -2.79 -1.76
C ASN A 88 -13.50 -4.23 -2.08
N ASP A 89 -12.71 -4.89 -1.24
CA ASP A 89 -12.01 -6.13 -1.62
C ASP A 89 -12.85 -7.40 -1.47
N CYS A 90 -14.13 -7.27 -1.09
CA CYS A 90 -15.05 -8.39 -1.03
C CYS A 90 -16.36 -8.01 -1.73
N GLU A 91 -16.67 -8.70 -2.83
CA GLU A 91 -17.86 -8.42 -3.64
C GLU A 91 -19.15 -8.55 -2.83
N ASN A 92 -19.25 -9.51 -1.91
CA ASN A 92 -20.44 -9.66 -1.07
C ASN A 92 -20.60 -8.54 -0.03
N LEU A 93 -19.50 -7.97 0.49
CA LEU A 93 -19.57 -6.77 1.33
C LEU A 93 -20.07 -5.55 0.55
N ARG A 94 -19.82 -5.49 -0.77
CA ARG A 94 -20.37 -4.44 -1.64
C ARG A 94 -21.88 -4.56 -1.80
N LYS A 95 -22.45 -5.77 -1.67
CA LYS A 95 -23.90 -6.02 -1.76
C LYS A 95 -24.66 -5.59 -0.50
N ILE A 96 -23.99 -5.41 0.64
CA ILE A 96 -24.65 -4.94 1.86
C ILE A 96 -25.05 -3.47 1.67
N ASN A 97 -26.36 -3.21 1.70
CA ASN A 97 -26.89 -1.86 1.65
C ASN A 97 -26.82 -1.20 3.02
N TRP A 98 -25.68 -0.59 3.34
CA TRP A 98 -25.49 0.13 4.61
C TRP A 98 -26.38 1.38 4.77
N VAL A 99 -26.92 1.92 3.67
CA VAL A 99 -27.75 3.15 3.67
C VAL A 99 -29.01 2.98 4.52
N ILE A 100 -29.51 1.74 4.69
CA ILE A 100 -30.69 1.45 5.52
C ILE A 100 -30.48 1.78 7.01
N PHE A 101 -29.22 1.96 7.44
CA PHE A 101 -28.87 2.30 8.82
C PHE A 101 -28.59 3.79 9.02
N LEU A 102 -28.90 4.64 8.02
CA LEU A 102 -28.87 6.08 8.21
C LEU A 102 -30.04 6.54 9.06
N ASN A 103 -29.73 7.39 10.04
CA ASN A 103 -30.73 8.25 10.64
C ASN A 103 -30.98 9.38 9.62
N GLY A 104 -32.24 9.68 9.30
CA GLY A 104 -32.63 10.62 8.25
C GLY A 104 -31.83 11.95 8.26
N GLY A 105 -31.68 12.60 7.11
CA GLY A 105 -30.87 13.81 7.01
C GLY A 105 -30.76 14.39 5.59
N ARG A 106 -29.84 15.35 5.43
CA ARG A 106 -29.57 16.06 4.17
C ARG A 106 -29.25 15.10 3.01
N ARG A 107 -29.51 15.54 1.77
CA ARG A 107 -29.11 14.81 0.55
C ARG A 107 -27.60 14.58 0.57
N LYS A 108 -27.20 13.30 0.55
CA LYS A 108 -25.81 12.82 0.53
C LYS A 108 -25.60 12.02 -0.75
N THR A 109 -24.36 11.98 -1.23
CA THR A 109 -23.99 11.03 -2.29
C THR A 109 -24.10 9.60 -1.74
N TYR A 110 -24.35 8.62 -2.61
CA TYR A 110 -24.46 7.22 -2.20
C TYR A 110 -23.24 6.74 -1.41
N ARG A 111 -22.03 7.13 -1.82
CA ARG A 111 -20.79 6.75 -1.13
C ARG A 111 -20.73 7.26 0.31
N ILE A 112 -21.08 8.54 0.54
CA ILE A 112 -21.09 9.13 1.88
C ILE A 112 -22.19 8.48 2.74
N ALA A 113 -23.39 8.34 2.16
CA ALA A 113 -24.53 7.68 2.79
C ALA A 113 -24.20 6.24 3.23
N ARG A 114 -23.51 5.47 2.38
CA ARG A 114 -23.08 4.10 2.67
C ARG A 114 -22.09 4.05 3.84
N LEU A 115 -21.06 4.92 3.86
CA LEU A 115 -20.06 4.94 4.93
C LEU A 115 -20.65 5.35 6.27
N GLU A 116 -21.48 6.38 6.28
CA GLU A 116 -22.13 6.84 7.51
C GLU A 116 -23.16 5.83 8.02
N GLY A 117 -23.88 5.16 7.13
CA GLY A 117 -24.76 4.05 7.48
C GLY A 117 -24.00 2.90 8.14
N LEU A 118 -22.83 2.56 7.62
CA LEU A 118 -21.95 1.55 8.22
C LEU A 118 -21.46 1.97 9.62
N LEU A 119 -21.06 3.22 9.81
CA LEU A 119 -20.67 3.74 11.13
C LEU A 119 -21.84 3.68 12.14
N ASN A 120 -23.03 4.11 11.71
CA ASN A 120 -24.26 4.05 12.51
C ASN A 120 -24.69 2.60 12.84
N TRP A 121 -24.34 1.65 12.00
CA TRP A 121 -24.56 0.23 12.25
C TRP A 121 -23.53 -0.34 13.22
N LEU A 122 -22.24 -0.04 13.03
CA LEU A 122 -21.14 -0.53 13.87
C LEU A 122 -21.25 -0.08 15.33
N ARG A 123 -21.70 1.16 15.58
CA ARG A 123 -21.85 1.68 16.96
C ARG A 123 -22.81 0.86 17.85
N ARG A 124 -23.61 -0.04 17.26
CA ARG A 124 -24.59 -0.89 17.98
C ARG A 124 -23.95 -2.08 18.68
N PHE A 125 -22.67 -2.37 18.40
CA PHE A 125 -21.98 -3.56 18.91
C PHE A 125 -20.97 -3.20 19.99
N GLN A 126 -20.76 -4.13 20.92
CA GLN A 126 -19.74 -4.01 21.97
C GLN A 126 -18.43 -4.70 21.61
N THR A 127 -18.48 -5.72 20.73
CA THR A 127 -17.30 -6.47 20.32
C THR A 127 -17.22 -6.59 18.79
N THR A 128 -15.99 -6.62 18.26
CA THR A 128 -15.73 -6.88 16.83
C THR A 128 -16.34 -8.21 16.38
N LYS A 129 -16.26 -9.25 17.22
CA LYS A 129 -16.80 -10.58 16.91
C LYS A 129 -18.31 -10.56 16.68
N ASP A 130 -19.05 -9.80 17.50
CA ASP A 130 -20.50 -9.69 17.35
C ASP A 130 -20.90 -8.88 16.12
N ALA A 131 -20.17 -7.79 15.84
CA ALA A 131 -20.34 -7.03 14.61
C ALA A 131 -20.11 -7.91 13.38
N LEU A 132 -19.02 -8.69 13.33
CA LEU A 132 -18.76 -9.57 12.18
C LEU A 132 -19.81 -10.66 12.02
N ARG A 133 -20.25 -11.27 13.12
CA ARG A 133 -21.36 -12.26 13.08
C ARG A 133 -22.65 -11.64 12.53
N ALA A 134 -22.93 -10.39 12.88
CA ALA A 134 -24.09 -9.68 12.35
C ALA A 134 -23.91 -9.28 10.87
N ALA A 135 -22.71 -8.84 10.45
CA ALA A 135 -22.41 -8.56 9.04
C ALA A 135 -22.62 -9.80 8.17
N MET A 136 -22.20 -10.98 8.65
CA MET A 136 -22.41 -12.25 7.93
C MET A 136 -23.88 -12.57 7.69
N LYS A 137 -24.77 -12.21 8.62
CA LYS A 137 -26.22 -12.40 8.44
C LYS A 137 -26.84 -11.46 7.41
N LEU A 138 -26.18 -10.34 7.11
CA LEU A 138 -26.63 -9.36 6.12
C LEU A 138 -26.12 -9.70 4.70
N MET A 139 -25.16 -10.61 4.57
CA MET A 139 -24.62 -11.03 3.27
C MET A 139 -25.55 -12.09 2.64
N PRO A 140 -26.04 -11.87 1.41
CA PRO A 140 -26.82 -12.88 0.69
C PRO A 140 -25.92 -14.04 0.26
N ASN A 141 -26.34 -15.28 0.52
CA ASN A 141 -25.69 -16.51 0.05
C ASN A 141 -24.20 -16.65 0.42
N VAL A 142 -23.80 -16.23 1.64
CA VAL A 142 -22.40 -16.32 2.06
C VAL A 142 -21.98 -17.76 2.38
N SER A 143 -20.97 -18.25 1.65
CA SER A 143 -20.35 -19.56 1.90
C SER A 143 -19.54 -19.56 3.20
N ARG A 144 -19.26 -20.75 3.76
CA ARG A 144 -18.36 -20.89 4.93
C ARG A 144 -16.96 -20.32 4.62
N GLN A 145 -16.47 -20.48 3.39
CA GLN A 145 -15.17 -19.97 2.98
C GLN A 145 -15.10 -18.44 3.00
N GLU A 146 -16.15 -17.76 2.52
CA GLU A 146 -16.23 -16.30 2.54
C GLU A 146 -16.35 -15.74 3.96
N GLN A 147 -17.02 -16.46 4.86
CA GLN A 147 -17.05 -16.11 6.28
C GLN A 147 -15.64 -16.17 6.89
N THR A 148 -14.90 -17.25 6.65
CA THR A 148 -13.52 -17.39 7.12
C THR A 148 -12.61 -16.31 6.50
N MET A 149 -12.78 -16.01 5.22
CA MET A 149 -12.03 -14.94 4.55
C MET A 149 -12.32 -13.56 5.16
N LEU A 150 -13.57 -13.27 5.49
CA LEU A 150 -13.92 -12.00 6.14
C LEU A 150 -13.27 -11.88 7.52
N LEU A 151 -13.32 -12.95 8.32
CA LEU A 151 -12.66 -12.98 9.63
C LEU A 151 -11.16 -12.76 9.50
N SER A 152 -10.50 -13.47 8.59
CA SER A 152 -9.06 -13.34 8.39
C SER A 152 -8.67 -11.95 7.87
N LYS A 153 -9.50 -11.31 7.02
CA LYS A 153 -9.28 -9.93 6.59
C LYS A 153 -9.35 -8.93 7.74
N VAL A 154 -10.33 -9.09 8.64
CA VAL A 154 -10.47 -8.19 9.79
C VAL A 154 -9.36 -8.41 10.81
N GLU A 155 -8.95 -9.65 11.04
CA GLU A 155 -7.79 -9.97 11.87
C GLU A 155 -6.51 -9.36 11.28
N LYS A 156 -6.29 -9.51 9.97
CA LYS A 156 -5.17 -8.88 9.26
C LYS A 156 -5.22 -7.37 9.41
N ALA A 157 -6.36 -6.72 9.14
CA ALA A 157 -6.52 -5.27 9.29
C ALA A 157 -6.27 -4.82 10.73
N THR A 158 -6.73 -5.59 11.72
CA THR A 158 -6.48 -5.29 13.14
C THR A 158 -4.99 -5.33 13.48
N LEU A 159 -4.23 -6.24 12.88
CA LEU A 159 -2.78 -6.32 13.04
C LEU A 159 -2.04 -5.21 12.27
N GLU A 160 -2.57 -4.83 11.10
CA GLU A 160 -2.01 -3.81 10.22
C GLU A 160 -2.14 -2.41 10.81
N TYR A 161 -3.33 -2.06 11.31
CA TYR A 161 -3.61 -0.77 11.94
C TYR A 161 -3.13 -0.64 13.39
N ARG A 162 -2.54 -1.71 13.95
CA ARG A 162 -1.74 -1.58 15.17
C ARG A 162 -0.46 -0.84 14.83
N LEU A 163 -0.01 0.01 15.76
CA LEU A 163 1.23 0.77 15.65
C LEU A 163 2.32 0.05 16.47
N PRO A 164 3.03 -0.94 15.91
CA PRO A 164 4.26 -1.44 16.51
C PRO A 164 5.37 -0.39 16.37
N SER A 165 6.53 -0.67 16.95
CA SER A 165 7.74 0.06 16.59
C SER A 165 8.10 -0.12 15.12
N SER A 166 8.61 0.95 14.51
CA SER A 166 9.00 0.91 13.10
C SER A 166 10.31 0.14 12.92
N SER A 167 10.37 -0.70 11.89
CA SER A 167 11.62 -1.35 11.48
C SER A 167 12.62 -0.35 10.87
N LEU A 168 12.14 0.84 10.49
CA LEU A 168 12.90 1.88 9.81
C LEU A 168 13.43 2.95 10.77
N LEU A 169 13.07 2.89 12.07
CA LEU A 169 13.49 3.90 13.03
C LEU A 169 15.02 4.04 13.06
N GLY A 170 15.74 2.93 13.27
CA GLY A 170 17.20 2.92 13.31
C GLY A 170 17.86 3.39 12.01
N PHE A 171 17.20 3.19 10.85
CA PHE A 171 17.70 3.72 9.58
C PHE A 171 17.70 5.25 9.59
N PHE A 172 16.63 5.88 10.06
CA PHE A 172 16.51 7.35 10.08
C PHE A 172 17.25 8.01 11.24
N THR A 173 17.40 7.34 12.39
CA THR A 173 18.03 7.93 13.58
C THR A 173 19.53 7.65 13.67
N GLU A 174 19.95 6.44 13.33
CA GLU A 174 21.32 5.94 13.56
C GLU A 174 22.07 5.65 12.24
N GLY A 175 21.41 5.80 11.10
CA GLY A 175 21.97 5.37 9.81
C GLY A 175 22.14 3.85 9.73
N ALA A 176 21.40 3.09 10.54
CA ALA A 176 21.50 1.65 10.59
C ALA A 176 21.12 1.01 9.24
N ALA A 177 21.73 -0.14 8.94
CA ALA A 177 21.33 -0.92 7.78
C ALA A 177 19.86 -1.37 7.91
N LEU A 178 19.15 -1.37 6.80
CA LEU A 178 17.74 -1.76 6.79
C LEU A 178 17.57 -3.23 7.12
N SER A 179 16.64 -3.50 8.02
CA SER A 179 16.20 -4.86 8.30
C SER A 179 15.33 -5.34 7.15
N LEU A 180 15.80 -6.38 6.44
CA LEU A 180 15.05 -6.93 5.31
C LEU A 180 13.90 -7.81 5.80
N PRO A 181 12.71 -7.72 5.17
CA PRO A 181 11.62 -8.66 5.42
C PRO A 181 12.07 -10.10 5.16
N LYS A 182 11.53 -11.05 5.94
CA LYS A 182 11.88 -12.47 5.82
C LYS A 182 11.54 -13.03 4.42
N GLU A 183 10.52 -12.47 3.80
CA GLU A 183 9.97 -12.79 2.50
C GLU A 183 10.94 -12.53 1.34
N VAL A 184 11.96 -11.68 1.55
CA VAL A 184 12.95 -11.29 0.52
C VAL A 184 14.39 -11.68 0.89
N THR A 185 14.56 -12.61 1.83
CA THR A 185 15.89 -13.14 2.22
C THR A 185 16.69 -13.78 1.09
N TRP A 186 16.03 -14.16 0.00
CA TRP A 186 16.66 -14.68 -1.22
C TRP A 186 17.21 -13.57 -2.14
N VAL A 187 16.79 -12.32 -1.94
CA VAL A 187 17.29 -11.17 -2.72
C VAL A 187 18.67 -10.79 -2.19
N PRO A 188 19.69 -10.57 -3.05
CA PRO A 188 21.00 -10.13 -2.60
C PRO A 188 20.93 -8.82 -1.79
N VAL A 189 21.69 -8.75 -0.70
CA VAL A 189 21.67 -7.60 0.24
C VAL A 189 21.90 -6.26 -0.46
N TRP A 190 22.80 -6.22 -1.46
CA TRP A 190 23.08 -5.00 -2.22
C TRP A 190 21.87 -4.50 -3.03
N VAL A 191 21.03 -5.42 -3.56
CA VAL A 191 19.81 -5.08 -4.31
C VAL A 191 18.80 -4.45 -3.36
N CYS A 192 18.60 -5.05 -2.19
CA CYS A 192 17.68 -4.51 -1.19
C CYS A 192 18.13 -3.14 -0.66
N ALA A 193 19.44 -2.96 -0.41
CA ALA A 193 19.99 -1.68 0.00
C ALA A 193 19.76 -0.60 -1.08
N SER A 194 19.98 -0.94 -2.35
CA SER A 194 19.78 -0.03 -3.49
C SER A 194 18.29 0.31 -3.68
N LEU A 195 17.41 -0.70 -3.61
CA LEU A 195 15.96 -0.51 -3.66
C LEU A 195 15.49 0.45 -2.59
N ALA A 196 15.92 0.23 -1.36
CA ALA A 196 15.41 1.00 -0.25
C ALA A 196 15.96 2.42 -0.20
N LYS A 197 17.17 2.68 -0.71
CA LYS A 197 17.66 4.04 -0.96
C LYS A 197 16.93 4.76 -2.09
N GLY A 198 16.13 4.03 -2.89
CA GLY A 198 15.48 4.55 -4.07
C GLY A 198 16.38 4.56 -5.32
N ASP A 199 17.57 3.96 -5.25
CA ASP A 199 18.51 3.85 -6.38
C ASP A 199 17.96 2.90 -7.47
N LEU A 200 17.12 1.94 -7.09
CA LEU A 200 16.38 1.07 -8.01
C LEU A 200 14.90 1.46 -8.09
N SER A 201 14.37 1.52 -9.31
CA SER A 201 13.01 2.00 -9.57
C SER A 201 11.94 0.99 -9.14
N GLY A 202 10.67 1.42 -9.15
CA GLY A 202 9.53 0.53 -8.89
C GLY A 202 9.49 -0.67 -9.85
N ALA A 203 9.90 -0.46 -11.10
CA ALA A 203 9.91 -1.50 -12.12
C ALA A 203 10.87 -2.65 -11.77
N GLU A 204 12.04 -2.36 -11.19
CA GLU A 204 12.96 -3.41 -10.76
C GLU A 204 12.41 -4.20 -9.57
N LEU A 205 11.66 -3.55 -8.67
CA LEU A 205 10.95 -4.23 -7.59
C LEU A 205 9.84 -5.16 -8.14
N ASP A 206 9.09 -4.71 -9.14
CA ASP A 206 8.06 -5.53 -9.79
C ASP A 206 8.66 -6.75 -10.50
N VAL A 207 9.81 -6.58 -11.15
CA VAL A 207 10.55 -7.70 -11.74
C VAL A 207 10.97 -8.71 -10.67
N LEU A 208 11.53 -8.24 -9.54
CA LEU A 208 11.97 -9.12 -8.46
C LEU A 208 10.81 -9.88 -7.81
N LEU A 209 9.74 -9.16 -7.43
CA LEU A 209 8.63 -9.72 -6.66
C LEU A 209 7.63 -10.48 -7.54
N HIS A 210 7.35 -9.98 -8.73
CA HIS A 210 6.27 -10.47 -9.59
C HIS A 210 6.77 -11.11 -10.88
N GLY A 211 8.06 -11.00 -11.21
CA GLY A 211 8.60 -11.48 -12.48
C GLY A 211 7.98 -10.79 -13.69
N ARG A 212 7.52 -9.55 -13.54
CA ARG A 212 6.79 -8.80 -14.56
C ARG A 212 7.33 -7.39 -14.69
N ARG A 213 7.37 -6.87 -15.92
CA ARG A 213 7.68 -5.46 -16.22
C ARG A 213 6.63 -4.89 -17.14
N ASN A 214 5.96 -3.82 -16.72
CA ASN A 214 5.15 -3.00 -17.62
C ASN A 214 6.06 -1.97 -18.26
N LEU A 215 6.17 -2.01 -19.59
CA LEU A 215 6.99 -1.07 -20.32
C LEU A 215 6.25 0.27 -20.47
N PRO A 216 6.99 1.40 -20.47
CA PRO A 216 6.39 2.71 -20.71
C PRO A 216 5.71 2.72 -22.08
N LYS A 217 4.60 3.45 -22.21
CA LYS A 217 3.93 3.66 -23.49
C LYS A 217 4.67 4.77 -24.27
N PRO A 218 5.42 4.45 -25.32
CA PRO A 218 6.07 5.46 -26.15
C PRO A 218 5.02 6.26 -26.94
N VAL A 219 5.35 7.51 -27.28
CA VAL A 219 4.58 8.32 -28.24
C VAL A 219 5.20 8.11 -29.62
N GLU A 220 4.81 7.03 -30.29
CA GLU A 220 5.35 6.62 -31.58
C GLU A 220 4.26 6.16 -32.56
N SER A 221 4.64 5.93 -33.83
CA SER A 221 3.71 5.40 -34.83
C SER A 221 3.34 3.96 -34.49
N GLY A 222 2.04 3.67 -34.43
CA GLY A 222 1.54 2.30 -34.26
C GLY A 222 1.75 1.39 -35.48
N GLU A 223 2.29 1.93 -36.57
CA GLU A 223 2.66 1.15 -37.76
C GLU A 223 4.08 0.57 -37.68
N LEU A 224 4.88 1.01 -36.70
CA LEU A 224 6.27 0.59 -36.51
C LEU A 224 6.39 -0.30 -35.26
N PRO A 225 7.35 -1.24 -35.24
CA PRO A 225 7.64 -2.01 -34.04
C PRO A 225 7.98 -1.12 -32.85
N SER A 226 7.60 -1.58 -31.65
CA SER A 226 7.83 -0.86 -30.40
C SER A 226 9.29 -0.45 -30.23
N SER A 227 9.55 0.82 -29.89
CA SER A 227 10.90 1.29 -29.57
C SER A 227 11.49 0.62 -28.32
N ASN A 228 10.67 -0.02 -27.48
CA ASN A 228 11.15 -0.81 -26.36
C ASN A 228 11.96 -2.03 -26.81
N LEU A 229 11.83 -2.51 -28.04
CA LEU A 229 12.65 -3.59 -28.59
C LEU A 229 14.14 -3.22 -28.62
N VAL A 230 14.46 -1.95 -28.89
CA VAL A 230 15.85 -1.47 -28.97
C VAL A 230 16.58 -1.62 -27.64
N SER A 231 15.87 -1.46 -26.52
CA SER A 231 16.44 -1.58 -25.18
C SER A 231 16.27 -2.98 -24.57
N GLN A 232 15.69 -3.93 -25.29
CA GLN A 232 15.50 -5.31 -24.82
C GLN A 232 16.81 -5.98 -24.39
N PRO A 233 17.94 -5.90 -25.13
CA PRO A 233 19.19 -6.53 -24.72
C PRO A 233 19.69 -6.03 -23.35
N ILE A 234 19.51 -4.74 -23.05
CA ILE A 234 19.88 -4.15 -21.75
C ILE A 234 19.00 -4.74 -20.65
N ARG A 235 17.68 -4.85 -20.89
CA ARG A 235 16.74 -5.45 -19.94
C ARG A 235 17.04 -6.92 -19.69
N GLN A 236 17.42 -7.69 -20.70
CA GLN A 236 17.82 -9.09 -20.54
C GLN A 236 19.03 -9.27 -19.62
N VAL A 237 20.01 -8.36 -19.68
CA VAL A 237 21.14 -8.35 -18.74
C VAL A 237 20.65 -7.99 -17.34
N LEU A 238 19.82 -6.94 -17.22
CA LEU A 238 19.25 -6.51 -15.94
C LEU A 238 18.46 -7.62 -15.23
N TYR A 239 17.65 -8.38 -15.97
CA TYR A 239 16.89 -9.51 -15.42
C TYR A 239 17.79 -10.64 -14.94
N GLY A 240 18.96 -10.82 -15.56
CA GLY A 240 19.97 -11.77 -15.08
C GLY A 240 20.64 -11.33 -13.77
N LEU A 241 20.72 -10.02 -13.53
CA LEU A 241 21.26 -9.44 -12.29
C LEU A 241 20.23 -9.38 -11.15
N LEU A 242 18.94 -9.32 -11.50
CA LEU A 242 17.81 -9.31 -10.58
C LEU A 242 17.16 -10.70 -10.57
N PRO A 243 17.77 -11.72 -9.91
CA PRO A 243 17.25 -13.09 -9.98
C PRO A 243 15.81 -13.11 -9.45
N ALA A 244 14.83 -13.13 -10.35
CA ALA A 244 13.42 -13.18 -9.98
C ALA A 244 13.12 -14.54 -9.36
N LEU A 245 12.18 -14.56 -8.40
CA LEU A 245 11.84 -15.69 -7.53
C LEU A 245 11.65 -17.02 -8.29
N GLY A 246 12.74 -17.78 -8.46
CA GLY A 246 12.75 -19.09 -9.13
C GLY A 246 12.29 -19.10 -10.59
N ARG A 247 12.33 -17.96 -11.32
CA ARG A 247 11.79 -17.85 -12.68
C ARG A 247 12.87 -17.94 -13.75
N SER A 248 12.54 -18.60 -14.87
CA SER A 248 13.40 -18.65 -16.06
C SER A 248 13.35 -17.37 -16.90
N GLY A 249 12.30 -16.55 -16.78
CA GLY A 249 12.14 -15.32 -17.55
C GLY A 249 11.23 -14.29 -16.89
N VAL A 250 11.17 -13.09 -17.48
CA VAL A 250 10.36 -11.96 -17.04
C VAL A 250 9.27 -11.69 -18.06
N GLU A 251 8.03 -11.53 -17.59
CA GLU A 251 6.90 -11.14 -18.44
C GLU A 251 6.93 -9.64 -18.71
N GLU A 252 7.23 -9.25 -19.95
CA GLU A 252 7.12 -7.86 -20.39
C GLU A 252 5.73 -7.61 -20.97
N VAL A 253 5.08 -6.55 -20.49
CA VAL A 253 3.86 -6.03 -21.09
C VAL A 253 4.23 -4.79 -21.88
N ASP A 254 4.03 -4.85 -23.19
CA ASP A 254 4.33 -3.75 -24.09
C ASP A 254 3.09 -3.32 -24.87
N TRP A 255 3.17 -2.13 -25.44
CA TRP A 255 2.13 -1.54 -26.27
C TRP A 255 2.43 -1.81 -27.74
N ASP A 256 1.43 -2.32 -28.46
CA ASP A 256 1.42 -2.36 -29.92
C ASP A 256 0.23 -1.52 -30.40
N GLY A 257 0.50 -0.26 -30.74
CA GLY A 257 -0.53 0.74 -30.97
C GLY A 257 -1.43 0.98 -29.75
N ASN A 258 -2.69 0.53 -29.83
CA ASN A 258 -3.68 0.63 -28.75
C ASN A 258 -3.90 -0.66 -27.96
N ASP A 259 -3.31 -1.77 -28.40
CA ASP A 259 -3.45 -3.07 -27.76
C ASP A 259 -2.23 -3.38 -26.89
N PHE A 260 -2.43 -4.23 -25.88
CA PHE A 260 -1.36 -4.74 -25.04
C PHE A 260 -0.99 -6.15 -25.49
N HIS A 261 0.30 -6.42 -25.54
CA HIS A 261 0.81 -7.78 -25.72
C HIS A 261 1.78 -8.12 -24.59
N THR A 262 1.92 -9.41 -24.33
CA THR A 262 2.80 -9.92 -23.27
C THR A 262 3.83 -10.85 -23.89
N VAL A 263 5.11 -10.60 -23.61
CA VAL A 263 6.25 -11.38 -24.11
C VAL A 263 7.10 -11.84 -22.93
N THR A 264 7.46 -13.11 -22.91
CA THR A 264 8.41 -13.62 -21.92
C THR A 264 9.83 -13.41 -22.41
N VAL A 265 10.56 -12.52 -21.74
CA VAL A 265 11.95 -12.19 -22.05
C VAL A 265 12.88 -13.01 -21.16
N GLN A 266 13.78 -13.76 -21.78
CA GLN A 266 14.77 -14.58 -21.08
C GLN A 266 15.99 -13.74 -20.69
N PRO A 267 16.51 -13.88 -19.46
CA PRO A 267 17.74 -13.23 -19.04
C PRO A 267 18.94 -13.82 -19.81
N VAL A 268 19.87 -12.97 -20.19
CA VAL A 268 21.09 -13.38 -20.91
C VAL A 268 22.17 -13.91 -19.95
N VAL A 269 22.09 -13.54 -18.67
CA VAL A 269 23.00 -14.01 -17.63
C VAL A 269 22.20 -14.85 -16.62
N GLN A 270 22.57 -16.10 -16.42
CA GLN A 270 22.02 -16.94 -15.34
C GLN A 270 23.11 -17.15 -14.28
N GLY A 271 22.83 -16.76 -13.02
CA GLY A 271 23.67 -17.18 -11.88
C GLY A 271 24.84 -16.27 -11.47
N ALA A 272 24.93 -15.02 -11.94
CA ALA A 272 25.99 -14.10 -11.49
C ALA A 272 25.98 -13.80 -9.98
N THR A 273 24.85 -14.04 -9.31
CA THR A 273 24.70 -13.80 -7.86
C THR A 273 25.27 -14.91 -6.98
N GLN A 274 25.67 -16.07 -7.52
CA GLN A 274 26.30 -17.15 -6.74
C GLN A 274 27.84 -17.10 -6.72
N GLY A 275 28.48 -16.25 -7.53
CA GLY A 275 29.94 -16.28 -7.71
C GLY A 275 30.66 -14.93 -7.66
N CYS A 276 29.98 -13.80 -7.71
CA CYS A 276 30.67 -12.51 -7.78
C CYS A 276 30.73 -11.81 -6.41
N GLY A 277 31.85 -12.00 -5.71
CA GLY A 277 32.31 -11.09 -4.66
C GLY A 277 32.65 -9.73 -5.26
N TRP A 278 31.64 -8.89 -5.50
CA TRP A 278 31.85 -7.47 -5.75
C TRP A 278 32.13 -6.81 -4.40
N THR A 279 33.40 -6.76 -4.01
CA THR A 279 33.88 -5.80 -3.02
C THR A 279 33.71 -4.41 -3.63
N LEU A 280 32.66 -3.71 -3.19
CA LEU A 280 32.55 -2.27 -3.39
C LEU A 280 33.78 -1.63 -2.74
N CYS A 281 34.72 -1.14 -3.56
CA CYS A 281 35.78 -0.27 -3.08
C CYS A 281 35.13 0.96 -2.43
N PRO A 282 35.48 1.30 -1.18
CA PRO A 282 34.98 2.53 -0.57
C PRO A 282 35.53 3.73 -1.35
N ARG A 283 34.65 4.68 -1.67
CA ARG A 283 35.03 6.07 -1.92
C ARG A 283 34.98 6.81 -0.60
#